data_AF-A0A358C766-F1
#
_entry.id   AF-A0A358C766-F1
#
_cell.length_a   1.000
_cell.length_b   1.000
_cell.length_c   1.000
_cell.angle_alpha   90.00
_cell.angle_beta   90.00
_cell.angle_gamma   90.00
#
_symmetry.space_group_name_H-M   'P 1'
#
loop_
_entity.id
_entity.type
_entity.pdbx_description
1 polymer ?
#
loop_
_entity_poly.entity_id
_entity_poly.type
_entity_poly.pdbx_seq_one_letter_code
_entity_poly.pdbx_strand_id
1 'polypeptide(L)'
;MLLMVAVIGLGVTQMAHLNTELANVVSVNNVKTRLASQMRDSLRDRAVLMHNIVVSIDPWEKDALFLQFQEYGERYAKDRSQLVTMLSTQGEKQLMDEIDTIIVINQPVMFSVVEAALDENNYGALTLLQEEAIPLQNRLVAALDNMTSLQREANEAALRKTFAAYQATRNLMLVLGIFATLLAALVAVLVGRRMLTQTRQLGTEKLKYQTLFETNSDAVVILDDKGFTDCNPATLSLFGMDSVADFRDCTIPQLGSPIQADGMTAYD
;
A
#
# COMPACT_ATOMS: atom_id res chain seq x y z
N MET A 1 4.03 -3.93 19.82
CA MET A 1 2.73 -4.22 19.17
C MET A 1 2.14 -3.00 18.48
N LEU A 2 1.91 -1.87 19.15
CA LEU A 2 1.41 -0.63 18.52
C LEU A 2 2.24 -0.18 17.29
N LEU A 3 3.57 -0.26 17.38
CA LEU A 3 4.47 0.09 16.28
C LEU A 3 4.28 -0.81 15.04
N MET A 4 4.03 -2.11 15.23
CA MET A 4 3.77 -3.05 14.11
C MET A 4 2.44 -2.73 13.41
N VAL A 5 1.40 -2.44 14.18
CA VAL A 5 0.09 -2.05 13.63
C VAL A 5 0.20 -0.76 12.82
N ALA A 6 0.98 0.21 13.29
CA ALA A 6 1.22 1.47 12.56
C ALA A 6 1.96 1.24 11.24
N VAL A 7 3.01 0.40 11.22
CA VAL A 7 3.76 0.07 9.99
C VAL A 7 2.88 -0.65 8.97
N ILE A 8 2.06 -1.61 9.41
CA ILE A 8 1.12 -2.32 8.54
C ILE A 8 0.06 -1.36 8.00
N GLY A 9 -0.52 -0.51 8.85
CA GLY A 9 -1.56 0.46 8.44
C GLY A 9 -1.05 1.49 7.43
N LEU A 10 0.11 2.09 7.69
CA LEU A 10 0.79 2.99 6.74
C LEU A 10 1.11 2.28 5.42
N GLY A 11 1.57 1.03 5.51
CA GLY A 11 1.93 0.27 4.34
C GLY A 11 0.76 -0.05 3.43
N VAL A 12 -0.33 -0.56 4.00
CA VAL A 12 -1.55 -0.90 3.26
C VAL A 12 -2.18 0.34 2.62
N THR A 13 -2.23 1.46 3.34
CA THR A 13 -2.81 2.71 2.84
C THR A 13 -1.99 3.31 1.69
N GLN A 14 -0.66 3.32 1.81
CA GLN A 14 0.22 3.79 0.72
C GLN A 14 0.11 2.91 -0.52
N MET A 15 0.03 1.58 -0.36
CA MET A 15 -0.14 0.67 -1.49
C MET A 15 -1.50 0.82 -2.16
N ALA A 16 -2.58 1.03 -1.39
CA ALA A 16 -3.89 1.32 -1.93
C ALA A 16 -3.88 2.60 -2.78
N HIS A 17 -3.26 3.67 -2.27
CA HIS A 17 -3.12 4.93 -3.01
C HIS A 17 -2.38 4.75 -4.34
N LEU A 18 -1.21 4.09 -4.34
CA LEU A 18 -0.43 3.83 -5.55
C LEU A 18 -1.21 3.00 -6.58
N ASN A 19 -1.96 2.00 -6.13
CA ASN A 19 -2.75 1.15 -7.01
C ASN A 19 -3.92 1.93 -7.65
N THR A 20 -4.62 2.76 -6.87
CA THR A 20 -5.72 3.59 -7.39
C THR A 20 -5.20 4.65 -8.37
N GLU A 21 -4.08 5.30 -8.07
CA GLU A 21 -3.48 6.30 -8.96
C GLU A 21 -3.06 5.66 -10.30
N LEU A 22 -2.39 4.51 -10.26
CA LEU A 22 -2.01 3.78 -11.47
C LEU A 22 -3.24 3.34 -12.28
N ALA A 23 -4.27 2.79 -11.62
CA ALA A 23 -5.49 2.37 -12.29
C ALA A 23 -6.19 3.54 -13.00
N ASN A 24 -6.24 4.72 -12.36
CA ASN A 24 -6.80 5.92 -12.95
C ASN A 24 -5.99 6.40 -14.16
N VAL A 25 -4.66 6.49 -14.05
CA VAL A 25 -3.80 6.92 -15.17
C VAL A 25 -3.92 5.97 -16.36
N VAL A 26 -3.79 4.66 -16.14
CA VAL A 26 -3.87 3.66 -17.21
C VAL A 26 -5.25 3.63 -17.86
N SER A 27 -6.33 3.72 -17.07
CA SER A 27 -7.69 3.71 -17.61
C SER A 27 -7.97 4.96 -18.46
N VAL A 28 -7.59 6.16 -18.00
CA VAL A 28 -7.75 7.40 -18.75
C VAL A 28 -6.97 7.36 -20.07
N ASN A 29 -5.70 6.95 -20.02
CA ASN A 29 -4.86 6.86 -21.21
C ASN A 29 -5.35 5.79 -22.20
N ASN A 30 -5.88 4.66 -21.70
CA ASN A 30 -6.49 3.65 -22.56
C ASN A 30 -7.74 4.19 -23.29
N VAL A 31 -8.55 5.03 -22.63
CA VAL A 31 -9.68 5.70 -23.29
C VAL A 31 -9.18 6.65 -24.38
N LYS A 32 -8.13 7.45 -24.11
CA LYS A 32 -7.51 8.33 -25.12
C LYS A 32 -7.00 7.55 -26.32
N THR A 33 -6.27 6.46 -26.10
CA THR A 33 -5.77 5.58 -27.17
C THR A 33 -6.90 5.00 -28.03
N ARG A 34 -7.99 4.57 -27.39
CA ARG A 34 -9.17 4.07 -28.09
C ARG A 34 -9.82 5.15 -28.96
N LEU A 35 -10.05 6.35 -28.42
CA LEU A 35 -10.62 7.47 -29.17
C LEU A 35 -9.73 7.85 -30.36
N ALA A 36 -8.41 7.97 -30.16
CA ALA A 36 -7.48 8.25 -31.25
C ALA A 36 -7.49 7.16 -32.34
N SER A 37 -7.62 5.89 -31.95
CA SER A 37 -7.77 4.78 -32.90
C SER A 37 -9.09 4.86 -33.67
N GLN A 38 -10.22 5.12 -33.00
CA GLN A 38 -11.53 5.27 -33.64
C GLN A 38 -11.59 6.46 -34.61
N MET A 39 -10.95 7.57 -34.25
CA MET A 39 -10.75 8.72 -35.13
C MET A 39 -9.98 8.32 -36.38
N ARG A 40 -8.87 7.58 -36.23
CA ARG A 40 -8.06 7.09 -37.36
C ARG A 40 -8.86 6.16 -38.26
N ASP A 41 -9.63 5.25 -37.68
CA ASP A 41 -10.43 4.29 -38.43
C ASP A 41 -11.55 5.01 -39.21
N SER A 42 -12.24 5.98 -38.59
CA SER A 42 -13.24 6.83 -39.26
C SER A 42 -12.67 7.58 -40.47
N LEU A 43 -11.43 8.07 -40.35
CA LEU A 43 -10.75 8.74 -41.46
C LEU A 43 -10.37 7.78 -42.60
N ARG A 44 -9.93 6.56 -42.27
CA ARG A 44 -9.63 5.53 -43.27
C ARG A 44 -10.90 5.09 -44.00
N ASP A 45 -11.99 4.90 -43.28
CA ASP A 45 -13.28 4.55 -43.88
C ASP A 45 -13.77 5.66 -44.83
N ARG A 46 -13.62 6.94 -44.44
CA ARG A 46 -13.90 8.07 -45.33
C ARG A 46 -13.04 8.07 -46.58
N ALA A 47 -11.76 7.73 -46.47
CA ALA A 47 -10.87 7.63 -47.63
C ALA A 47 -11.33 6.57 -48.63
N VAL A 48 -11.78 5.41 -48.13
CA VAL A 48 -12.36 4.36 -48.96
C VAL A 48 -13.67 4.83 -49.62
N LEU A 49 -14.55 5.48 -48.87
CA LEU A 49 -15.79 6.02 -49.42
C LEU A 49 -15.55 7.05 -50.52
N MET A 50 -14.60 7.98 -50.34
CA MET A 50 -14.23 8.93 -51.39
C MET A 50 -13.72 8.22 -52.64
N HIS A 51 -12.91 7.18 -52.50
CA HIS A 51 -12.45 6.39 -53.64
C HIS A 51 -13.64 5.75 -54.39
N ASN A 52 -14.59 5.17 -53.65
CA ASN A 52 -15.78 4.57 -54.24
C ASN A 52 -16.69 5.60 -54.91
N ILE A 53 -16.84 6.80 -54.33
CA ILE A 53 -17.60 7.92 -54.92
C ILE A 53 -16.97 8.34 -56.26
N VAL A 54 -15.65 8.48 -56.33
CA VAL A 54 -14.93 8.88 -57.56
C VAL A 54 -15.06 7.84 -58.67
N VAL A 55 -15.05 6.55 -58.32
CA VAL A 55 -15.09 5.45 -59.31
C VAL A 55 -16.51 5.04 -59.70
N SER A 56 -17.51 5.28 -58.84
CA SER A 56 -18.90 4.94 -59.14
C SER A 56 -19.42 5.75 -60.35
N ILE A 57 -20.28 5.10 -61.13
CA ILE A 57 -20.95 5.68 -62.31
C ILE A 57 -22.43 5.94 -61.99
N ASP A 58 -22.96 5.34 -60.92
CA ASP A 58 -24.37 5.43 -60.51
C ASP A 58 -24.57 6.64 -59.57
N PRO A 59 -25.32 7.69 -59.98
CA PRO A 59 -25.60 8.84 -59.13
C PRO A 59 -26.26 8.50 -57.78
N TRP A 60 -27.13 7.49 -57.74
CA TRP A 60 -27.84 7.10 -56.53
C TRP A 60 -26.90 6.41 -55.53
N GLU A 61 -25.94 5.64 -56.06
CA GLU A 61 -24.87 5.06 -55.24
C GLU A 61 -23.95 6.15 -54.68
N LYS A 62 -23.58 7.15 -55.50
CA LYS A 62 -22.76 8.29 -55.05
C LYS A 62 -23.42 9.05 -53.89
N ASP A 63 -24.72 9.33 -54.01
CA ASP A 63 -25.49 10.00 -52.94
C ASP A 63 -25.50 9.16 -51.65
N ALA A 64 -25.72 7.85 -51.76
CA ALA A 64 -25.71 6.95 -50.61
C ALA A 64 -24.32 6.87 -49.94
N LEU A 65 -23.25 6.82 -50.73
CA LEU A 65 -21.87 6.84 -50.23
C LEU A 65 -21.51 8.19 -49.60
N PHE A 66 -22.01 9.30 -50.15
CA PHE A 66 -21.80 10.64 -49.59
C PHE A 66 -22.46 10.77 -48.21
N LEU A 67 -23.67 10.24 -48.02
CA LEU A 67 -24.31 10.21 -46.70
C LEU A 67 -23.47 9.44 -45.67
N GLN A 68 -22.92 8.28 -46.05
CA GLN A 68 -22.01 7.53 -45.18
C GLN A 68 -20.73 8.32 -44.87
N PHE A 69 -20.18 9.01 -45.87
CA PHE A 69 -18.99 9.85 -45.70
C PHE A 69 -19.22 10.95 -44.67
N GLN A 70 -20.41 11.56 -44.65
CA GLN A 70 -20.81 12.52 -43.63
C GLN A 70 -20.95 11.88 -42.24
N GLU A 71 -21.58 10.70 -42.15
CA GLU A 71 -21.74 9.99 -40.88
C GLU A 71 -20.39 9.70 -40.20
N TYR A 72 -19.40 9.22 -40.97
CA TYR A 72 -18.05 9.03 -40.44
C TYR A 72 -17.37 10.34 -40.04
N GLY A 73 -17.69 11.45 -40.70
CA GLY A 73 -17.22 12.78 -40.31
C GLY A 73 -17.80 13.25 -38.98
N GLU A 74 -19.08 13.01 -38.74
CA GLU A 74 -19.74 13.30 -37.47
C GLU A 74 -19.18 12.42 -36.34
N ARG A 75 -18.96 11.12 -36.61
CA ARG A 75 -18.33 10.20 -35.67
C ARG A 75 -16.93 10.66 -35.27
N TYR A 76 -16.12 11.05 -36.25
CA TYR A 76 -14.81 11.64 -36.01
C TYR A 76 -14.90 12.88 -35.12
N ALA A 77 -15.81 13.82 -35.43
CA ALA A 77 -15.97 15.05 -34.67
C ALA A 77 -16.38 14.77 -33.21
N LYS A 78 -17.25 13.79 -32.99
CA LYS A 78 -17.66 13.33 -31.66
C LYS A 78 -16.50 12.75 -30.87
N ASP A 79 -15.76 11.80 -31.45
CA ASP A 79 -14.62 11.16 -30.79
C ASP A 79 -13.52 12.19 -30.48
N ARG A 80 -13.26 13.12 -31.43
CA ARG A 80 -12.36 14.25 -31.24
C ARG A 80 -12.78 15.13 -30.07
N SER A 81 -14.05 15.53 -30.03
CA SER A 81 -14.57 16.39 -28.96
C SER A 81 -14.40 15.72 -27.60
N GLN A 82 -14.62 14.41 -27.51
CA GLN A 82 -14.38 13.67 -26.28
C GLN A 82 -12.88 13.62 -25.94
N LEU A 83 -12.01 13.32 -26.91
CA LEU A 83 -10.57 13.23 -26.71
C LEU A 83 -9.98 14.54 -26.18
N VAL A 84 -10.35 15.68 -26.79
CA VAL A 84 -9.86 17.01 -26.40
C VAL A 84 -10.11 17.32 -24.92
N THR A 85 -11.26 16.91 -24.38
CA THR A 85 -11.58 17.13 -22.95
C THR A 85 -10.69 16.37 -21.98
N MET A 86 -10.00 15.34 -22.46
CA MET A 86 -9.15 14.47 -21.64
C MET A 86 -7.66 14.85 -21.74
N LEU A 87 -7.27 15.71 -22.68
CA LEU A 87 -5.88 16.07 -22.91
C LEU A 87 -5.35 16.94 -21.76
N SER A 88 -4.29 16.48 -21.13
CA SER A 88 -3.77 17.03 -19.87
C SER A 88 -2.35 17.56 -19.99
N THR A 89 -1.54 16.95 -20.86
CA THR A 89 -0.11 17.25 -21.02
C THR A 89 0.12 18.20 -22.18
N GLN A 90 1.25 18.90 -22.15
CA GLN A 90 1.63 19.81 -23.23
C GLN A 90 1.85 19.08 -24.56
N GLY A 91 2.45 17.88 -24.52
CA GLY A 91 2.70 17.08 -25.73
C GLY A 91 1.41 16.59 -26.39
N GLU A 92 0.42 16.18 -25.59
CA GLU A 92 -0.92 15.84 -26.08
C GLU A 92 -1.59 17.01 -26.80
N LYS A 93 -1.54 18.21 -26.21
CA LYS A 93 -2.17 19.40 -26.78
C LYS A 93 -1.49 19.83 -28.09
N GLN A 94 -0.16 19.84 -28.12
CA GLN A 94 0.59 20.17 -29.32
C GLN A 94 0.28 19.23 -30.49
N LEU A 95 0.19 17.93 -30.23
CA LEU A 95 -0.15 16.96 -31.27
C LEU A 95 -1.59 17.11 -31.75
N MET A 96 -2.51 17.48 -30.85
CA MET A 96 -3.89 17.80 -31.20
C MET A 96 -3.97 19.07 -32.08
N ASP A 97 -3.18 20.10 -31.77
CA ASP A 97 -3.11 21.32 -32.57
C ASP A 97 -2.56 21.05 -33.99
N GLU A 98 -1.58 20.13 -34.11
CA GLU A 98 -1.08 19.66 -35.40
C GLU A 98 -2.17 18.93 -36.20
N ILE A 99 -2.90 18.02 -35.55
CA ILE A 99 -4.05 17.31 -36.14
C ILE A 99 -5.07 18.32 -36.66
N ASP A 100 -5.42 19.34 -35.87
CA ASP A 100 -6.39 20.36 -36.23
C ASP A 100 -5.94 21.21 -37.41
N THR A 101 -4.66 21.57 -37.45
CA THR A 101 -4.07 22.30 -38.58
C THR A 101 -4.20 21.50 -39.88
N ILE A 102 -3.94 20.19 -39.82
CA ILE A 102 -4.10 19.31 -40.98
C ILE A 102 -5.56 19.22 -41.40
N ILE A 103 -6.51 19.12 -40.46
CA ILE A 103 -7.95 19.03 -40.76
C ILE A 103 -8.47 20.29 -41.46
N VAL A 104 -8.07 21.48 -41.00
CA VAL A 104 -8.49 22.75 -41.61
C VAL A 104 -8.11 22.81 -43.10
N ILE A 105 -6.96 22.22 -43.46
CA ILE A 105 -6.49 22.15 -44.85
C ILE A 105 -7.14 20.97 -45.59
N ASN A 106 -7.26 19.81 -44.94
CA ASN A 106 -7.75 18.57 -45.55
C ASN A 106 -9.24 18.64 -45.88
N GLN A 107 -10.06 19.18 -44.97
CA GLN A 107 -11.52 19.15 -45.12
C GLN A 107 -12.03 19.77 -46.42
N PRO A 108 -11.64 21.00 -46.83
CA PRO A 108 -12.09 21.56 -48.10
C PRO A 108 -11.66 20.70 -49.29
N VAL A 109 -10.45 20.15 -49.28
CA VAL A 109 -9.97 19.24 -50.35
C VAL A 109 -10.85 18.00 -50.45
N MET A 110 -11.23 17.38 -49.33
CA MET A 110 -12.12 16.21 -49.35
C MET A 110 -13.48 16.56 -49.99
N PHE A 111 -14.03 17.72 -49.65
CA PHE A 111 -15.30 18.17 -50.22
C PHE A 111 -15.18 18.46 -51.71
N SER A 112 -14.11 19.12 -52.16
CA SER A 112 -13.87 19.37 -53.58
C SER A 112 -13.76 18.08 -54.40
N VAL A 113 -13.16 17.02 -53.83
CA VAL A 113 -13.10 15.70 -54.48
C VAL A 113 -14.50 15.12 -54.66
N VAL A 114 -15.32 15.13 -53.60
CA VAL A 114 -16.68 14.61 -53.66
C VAL A 114 -17.55 15.43 -54.61
N GLU A 115 -17.47 16.77 -54.55
CA GLU A 115 -18.20 17.68 -55.41
C GLU A 115 -17.85 17.45 -56.89
N ALA A 116 -16.56 17.40 -57.22
CA ALA A 116 -16.11 17.09 -58.58
C ALA A 116 -16.61 15.71 -59.07
N ALA A 117 -16.69 14.72 -58.18
CA ALA A 117 -17.23 13.41 -58.53
C ALA A 117 -18.75 13.43 -58.74
N LEU A 118 -19.49 14.22 -57.97
CA LEU A 118 -20.93 14.40 -58.15
C LEU A 118 -21.26 15.17 -59.44
N ASP A 119 -20.42 16.13 -59.82
CA ASP A 119 -20.50 16.90 -61.08
C ASP A 119 -20.07 16.10 -62.33
N GLU A 120 -19.99 14.77 -62.23
CA GLU A 120 -19.53 13.85 -63.27
C GLU A 120 -18.08 14.07 -63.76
N ASN A 121 -17.32 14.95 -63.11
CA ASN A 121 -15.91 15.19 -63.38
C ASN A 121 -15.02 14.18 -62.64
N ASN A 122 -15.23 12.89 -62.92
CA ASN A 122 -14.50 11.79 -62.27
C ASN A 122 -12.97 11.88 -62.47
N TYR A 123 -12.51 12.38 -63.62
CA TYR A 123 -11.07 12.56 -63.88
C TYR A 123 -10.47 13.64 -62.98
N GLY A 124 -11.09 14.82 -62.90
CA GLY A 124 -10.64 15.89 -62.02
C GLY A 124 -10.72 15.50 -60.55
N ALA A 125 -11.79 14.80 -60.15
CA ALA A 125 -11.95 14.26 -58.81
C ALA A 125 -10.84 13.26 -58.45
N LEU A 126 -10.47 12.37 -59.38
CA LEU A 126 -9.38 11.42 -59.19
C LEU A 126 -8.02 12.11 -59.06
N THR A 127 -7.74 13.14 -59.87
CA THR A 127 -6.51 13.92 -59.78
C THR A 127 -6.41 14.61 -58.41
N LEU A 128 -7.46 15.31 -57.97
CA LEU A 128 -7.51 15.95 -56.65
C LEU A 128 -7.37 14.93 -55.51
N LEU A 129 -8.01 13.77 -55.64
CA LEU A 129 -7.92 12.68 -54.66
C LEU A 129 -6.46 12.20 -54.51
N GLN A 130 -5.75 12.03 -55.62
CA GLN A 130 -4.38 11.48 -55.61
C GLN A 130 -3.33 12.51 -55.21
N GLU A 131 -3.41 13.73 -55.75
CA GLU A 131 -2.37 14.74 -55.59
C GLU A 131 -2.48 15.50 -54.27
N GLU A 132 -3.69 15.70 -53.75
CA GLU A 132 -3.91 16.52 -52.55
C GLU A 132 -4.50 15.72 -51.39
N ALA A 133 -5.59 14.99 -51.63
CA ALA A 133 -6.36 14.36 -50.56
C ALA A 133 -5.62 13.23 -49.84
N ILE A 134 -5.10 12.25 -50.60
CA ILE A 134 -4.38 11.08 -50.03
C ILE A 134 -3.15 11.52 -49.21
N PRO A 135 -2.28 12.44 -49.68
CA PRO A 135 -1.15 12.93 -48.89
C PRO A 135 -1.57 13.56 -47.55
N LEU A 136 -2.61 14.39 -47.55
CA LEU A 136 -3.13 15.02 -46.33
C LEU A 136 -3.74 13.98 -45.37
N GLN A 137 -4.48 13.02 -45.91
CA GLN A 137 -5.05 11.90 -45.16
C GLN A 137 -3.97 11.03 -44.49
N ASN A 138 -2.86 10.75 -45.19
CA ASN A 138 -1.73 10.00 -44.65
C ASN A 138 -1.05 10.74 -43.50
N ARG A 139 -0.88 12.07 -43.62
CA ARG A 139 -0.34 12.90 -42.54
C ARG A 139 -1.25 12.87 -41.30
N LEU A 140 -2.56 12.94 -41.50
CA LEU A 140 -3.53 12.90 -40.41
C LEU A 140 -3.52 11.55 -39.68
N VAL A 141 -3.44 10.44 -40.43
CA VAL A 141 -3.29 9.09 -39.85
C VAL A 141 -1.99 8.97 -39.06
N ALA A 142 -0.87 9.46 -39.60
CA ALA A 142 0.41 9.44 -38.91
C ALA A 142 0.39 10.25 -37.61
N ALA A 143 -0.24 11.43 -37.60
CA ALA A 143 -0.39 12.23 -36.39
C ALA A 143 -1.24 11.53 -35.31
N LEU A 144 -2.29 10.81 -35.70
CA LEU A 144 -3.09 9.99 -34.78
C LEU A 144 -2.32 8.76 -34.27
N ASP A 145 -1.52 8.11 -35.11
CA ASP A 145 -0.65 7.02 -34.69
C ASP A 145 0.42 7.51 -33.68
N ASN A 146 0.97 8.71 -33.87
CA ASN A 146 1.84 9.36 -32.89
C ASN A 146 1.11 9.60 -31.55
N MET A 147 -0.18 9.95 -31.59
CA MET A 147 -0.98 10.16 -30.38
C MET A 147 -1.12 8.85 -29.60
N THR A 148 -1.45 7.75 -30.30
CA THR A 148 -1.55 6.43 -29.66
C THR A 148 -0.20 5.98 -29.07
N SER A 149 0.91 6.28 -29.74
CA SER A 149 2.26 5.97 -29.26
C SER A 149 2.62 6.76 -28.00
N LEU A 150 2.29 8.05 -27.96
CA LEU A 150 2.49 8.91 -26.79
C LEU A 150 1.73 8.39 -25.56
N GLN A 151 0.47 7.97 -25.74
CA GLN A 151 -0.33 7.38 -24.65
C GLN A 151 0.25 6.06 -24.15
N ARG A 152 0.75 5.22 -25.06
CA ARG A 152 1.39 3.95 -24.71
C ARG A 152 2.67 4.18 -23.90
N GLU A 153 3.52 5.11 -24.31
CA GLU A 153 4.74 5.46 -23.59
C GLU A 153 4.41 6.04 -22.19
N ALA A 154 3.41 6.90 -22.10
CA ALA A 154 2.93 7.43 -20.82
C ALA A 154 2.44 6.32 -19.87
N ASN A 155 1.73 5.31 -20.39
CA ASN A 155 1.30 4.15 -19.62
C ASN A 155 2.49 3.31 -19.12
N GLU A 156 3.46 3.03 -19.98
CA GLU A 156 4.66 2.29 -19.60
C GLU A 156 5.49 3.05 -18.56
N ALA A 157 5.59 4.37 -18.66
CA ALA A 157 6.25 5.23 -17.69
C ALA A 157 5.52 5.23 -16.33
N ALA A 158 4.19 5.34 -16.34
CA ALA A 158 3.37 5.28 -15.12
C ALA A 158 3.52 3.93 -14.40
N LEU A 159 3.52 2.82 -15.15
CA LEU A 159 3.78 1.48 -14.63
C LEU A 159 5.18 1.38 -14.00
N ARG A 160 6.23 1.81 -14.71
CA ARG A 160 7.61 1.81 -14.21
C ARG A 160 7.76 2.61 -12.92
N LYS A 161 7.20 3.83 -12.89
CA LYS A 161 7.22 4.71 -11.70
C LYS A 161 6.51 4.05 -10.50
N THR A 162 5.33 3.46 -10.74
CA THR A 162 4.55 2.80 -9.67
C THR A 162 5.29 1.57 -9.13
N PHE A 163 5.91 0.78 -10.00
CA PHE A 163 6.69 -0.38 -9.57
C PHE A 163 7.92 0.01 -8.74
N ALA A 164 8.65 1.05 -9.14
CA ALA A 164 9.76 1.58 -8.36
C ALA A 164 9.31 2.10 -6.99
N ALA A 165 8.20 2.85 -6.94
CA ALA A 165 7.61 3.34 -5.68
C ALA A 165 7.15 2.18 -4.77
N TYR A 166 6.55 1.14 -5.35
CA TYR A 166 6.16 -0.07 -4.65
C TYR A 166 7.37 -0.77 -4.02
N GLN A 167 8.47 -0.95 -4.77
CA GLN A 167 9.69 -1.57 -4.24
C GLN A 167 10.31 -0.75 -3.10
N ALA A 168 10.40 0.57 -3.25
CA ALA A 168 10.92 1.45 -2.20
C ALA A 168 10.08 1.35 -0.92
N THR A 169 8.74 1.40 -1.05
CA THR A 169 7.80 1.29 0.07
C THR A 169 7.91 -0.08 0.76
N ARG A 170 8.01 -1.16 -0.02
CA ARG A 170 8.23 -2.52 0.50
C ARG A 170 9.55 -2.64 1.26
N ASN A 171 10.65 -2.13 0.71
CA ASN A 171 11.96 -2.19 1.37
C ASN A 171 11.96 -1.41 2.70
N LEU A 172 11.33 -0.23 2.73
CA LEU A 172 11.16 0.55 3.95
C LEU A 172 10.38 -0.22 5.01
N MET A 173 9.26 -0.85 4.63
CA MET A 173 8.47 -1.68 5.54
C MET A 173 9.26 -2.88 6.07
N LEU A 174 10.07 -3.54 5.24
CA LEU A 174 10.92 -4.65 5.68
C LEU A 174 11.96 -4.20 6.70
N VAL A 175 12.64 -3.07 6.45
CA VAL A 175 13.63 -2.51 7.39
C VAL A 175 12.96 -2.15 8.72
N LEU A 176 11.82 -1.47 8.69
CA LEU A 176 11.05 -1.12 9.89
C LEU A 176 10.56 -2.37 10.64
N GLY A 177 10.10 -3.40 9.93
CA GLY A 177 9.65 -4.66 10.49
C GLY A 177 10.79 -5.45 11.17
N ILE A 178 11.96 -5.51 10.54
CA ILE A 178 13.17 -6.12 11.12
C ILE A 178 13.57 -5.36 12.38
N PHE A 179 13.63 -4.03 12.33
CA PHE A 179 13.99 -3.20 13.48
C PHE A 179 13.00 -3.37 14.65
N ALA A 180 11.70 -3.40 14.36
CA ALA A 180 10.66 -3.65 15.36
C ALA A 180 10.79 -5.04 16.01
N THR A 181 11.13 -6.06 15.21
CA THR A 181 11.33 -7.44 15.68
C THR A 181 12.57 -7.54 16.57
N LEU A 182 13.67 -6.92 16.17
CA LEU A 182 14.91 -6.87 16.96
C LEU A 182 14.70 -6.15 18.30
N LEU A 183 13.98 -5.02 18.30
CA LEU A 183 13.60 -4.31 19.53
C LEU A 183 12.73 -5.17 20.44
N ALA A 184 11.73 -5.86 19.90
CA ALA A 184 10.88 -6.75 20.66
C ALA A 184 11.68 -7.90 21.30
N ALA A 185 12.58 -8.52 20.53
CA ALA A 185 13.48 -9.57 21.03
C ALA A 185 14.43 -9.04 22.11
N LEU A 186 15.01 -7.86 21.92
CA LEU A 186 15.89 -7.22 22.89
C LEU A 186 15.16 -6.96 24.22
N VAL A 187 13.96 -6.39 24.15
CA VAL A 187 13.12 -6.15 25.35
C VAL A 187 12.78 -7.46 26.03
N ALA A 188 12.38 -8.50 25.28
CA ALA A 188 12.08 -9.81 25.85
C ALA A 188 13.30 -10.42 26.57
N VAL A 189 14.49 -10.33 25.99
CA VAL A 189 15.74 -10.82 26.60
C VAL A 189 16.10 -10.01 27.84
N LEU A 190 16.00 -8.68 27.80
CA LEU A 190 16.31 -7.81 28.94
C LEU A 190 15.36 -8.06 30.13
N VAL A 191 14.06 -8.17 29.86
CA VAL A 191 13.06 -8.48 30.89
C VAL A 191 13.26 -9.89 31.43
N GLY A 192 13.47 -10.88 30.56
CA GLY A 192 13.76 -12.26 30.97
C GLY A 192 15.00 -12.35 31.86
N ARG A 193 16.10 -11.67 31.49
CA ARG A 193 17.32 -11.59 32.30
C ARG A 193 17.06 -10.91 33.64
N ARG A 194 16.35 -9.78 33.67
CA ARG A 194 16.02 -9.07 34.93
C ARG A 194 15.18 -9.96 35.86
N MET A 195 14.15 -10.62 35.33
CA MET A 195 13.31 -11.52 36.12
C MET A 195 14.09 -12.69 36.73
N LEU A 196 14.96 -13.34 35.94
CA LEU A 196 15.82 -14.43 36.42
C LEU A 196 16.81 -13.95 37.50
N THR A 197 17.32 -12.72 37.38
CA THR A 197 18.24 -12.16 38.37
C THR A 197 17.51 -11.85 39.67
N GLN A 198 16.32 -11.27 39.61
CA GLN A 198 15.48 -11.01 40.79
C GLN A 198 15.05 -12.29 41.50
N THR A 199 14.64 -13.32 40.77
CA THR A 199 14.28 -14.61 41.38
C THR A 199 15.46 -15.30 42.05
N ARG A 200 16.67 -15.20 41.48
CA ARG A 200 17.90 -15.69 42.13
C ARG A 200 18.24 -14.90 43.39
N GLN A 201 18.09 -13.58 43.39
CA GLN A 201 18.33 -12.75 44.59
C GLN A 201 17.39 -13.14 45.73
N LEU A 202 16.08 -13.24 45.46
CA LEU A 202 15.09 -13.69 46.45
C LEU A 202 15.39 -15.11 46.97
N GLY A 203 15.78 -16.03 46.08
CA GLY A 203 16.16 -17.38 46.48
C GLY A 203 17.41 -17.41 47.38
N THR A 204 18.42 -16.58 47.07
CA THR A 204 19.68 -16.52 47.82
C THR A 204 19.47 -15.89 49.20
N GLU A 205 18.66 -14.83 49.29
CA GLU A 205 18.31 -14.20 50.57
C GLU A 205 17.53 -15.17 51.47
N LYS A 206 16.55 -15.88 50.92
CA LYS A 206 15.79 -16.89 51.68
C LYS A 206 16.71 -18.01 52.18
N LEU A 207 17.59 -18.53 51.32
CA LEU A 207 18.53 -19.58 51.71
C LEU A 207 19.48 -19.08 52.80
N LYS A 208 20.03 -17.87 52.67
CA LYS A 208 20.92 -17.28 53.67
C LYS A 208 20.21 -17.10 55.01
N TYR A 209 18.99 -16.60 55.01
CA TYR A 209 18.17 -16.49 56.22
C TYR A 209 17.94 -17.87 56.86
N GLN A 210 17.50 -18.86 56.08
CA GLN A 210 17.26 -20.22 56.58
C GLN A 210 18.53 -20.87 57.14
N THR A 211 19.66 -20.78 56.43
CA THR A 211 20.93 -21.30 56.93
C THR A 211 21.34 -20.59 58.22
N LEU A 212 21.32 -19.25 58.27
CA LEU A 212 21.68 -18.52 59.48
C LEU A 212 20.74 -18.81 60.65
N PHE A 213 19.46 -19.05 60.40
CA PHE A 213 18.48 -19.42 61.42
C PHE A 213 18.73 -20.84 61.93
N GLU A 214 18.80 -21.83 61.03
CA GLU A 214 18.94 -23.25 61.37
C GLU A 214 20.31 -23.61 61.94
N THR A 215 21.40 -23.01 61.43
CA THR A 215 22.77 -23.32 61.88
C THR A 215 23.27 -22.39 62.98
N ASN A 216 22.44 -21.46 63.47
CA ASN A 216 22.84 -20.62 64.61
C ASN A 216 23.07 -21.49 65.85
N SER A 217 24.16 -21.22 66.58
CA SER A 217 24.43 -21.90 67.85
C SER A 217 23.60 -21.33 69.01
N ASP A 218 23.16 -20.09 68.90
CA ASP A 218 22.28 -19.47 69.89
C ASP A 218 20.82 -19.88 69.63
N ALA A 219 20.06 -20.03 70.72
CA ALA A 219 18.62 -20.27 70.64
C ALA A 219 17.91 -19.03 70.07
N VAL A 220 17.30 -19.18 68.90
CA VAL A 220 16.50 -18.15 68.22
C VAL A 220 15.04 -18.59 68.16
N VAL A 221 14.17 -17.73 68.69
CA VAL A 221 12.72 -17.93 68.74
C VAL A 221 12.03 -16.77 68.03
N ILE A 222 11.03 -17.09 67.22
CA ILE A 222 10.14 -16.12 66.57
C ILE A 222 8.78 -16.20 67.25
N LEU A 223 8.22 -15.05 67.62
CA LEU A 223 6.94 -14.93 68.31
C LEU A 223 6.10 -13.82 67.70
N ASP A 224 4.78 -13.95 67.80
CA ASP A 224 3.80 -12.94 67.42
C ASP A 224 2.87 -12.60 68.60
N ASP A 225 1.83 -11.80 68.36
CA ASP A 225 0.86 -11.38 69.37
C ASP A 225 0.05 -12.55 69.99
N LYS A 226 0.14 -13.77 69.43
CA LYS A 226 -0.59 -14.97 69.88
C LYS A 226 0.31 -16.02 70.53
N GLY A 227 1.63 -15.97 70.36
CA GLY A 227 2.57 -16.92 70.96
C GLY A 227 3.81 -17.18 70.10
N PHE A 228 4.47 -18.33 70.32
CA PHE A 228 5.62 -18.73 69.51
C PHE A 228 5.18 -19.18 68.12
N THR A 229 5.81 -18.62 67.08
CA THR A 229 5.49 -18.92 65.68
C THR A 229 6.51 -19.83 65.01
N ASP A 230 7.78 -19.78 65.44
CA ASP A 230 8.86 -20.61 64.92
C ASP A 230 10.08 -20.62 65.87
N CYS A 231 10.96 -21.62 65.76
CA CYS A 231 12.23 -21.65 66.50
C CYS A 231 13.31 -22.46 65.77
N ASN A 232 14.58 -22.17 66.05
CA ASN A 232 15.70 -22.90 65.47
C ASN A 232 16.08 -24.17 66.28
N PRO A 233 16.90 -25.09 65.72
CA PRO A 233 17.32 -26.31 66.42
C PRO A 233 18.08 -26.09 67.75
N ALA A 234 18.81 -24.98 67.88
CA ALA A 234 19.47 -24.63 69.15
C ALA A 234 18.46 -24.33 70.26
N THR A 235 17.30 -23.75 69.94
CA THR A 235 16.19 -23.57 70.87
C THR A 235 15.64 -24.91 71.34
N LEU A 236 15.38 -25.83 70.41
CA LEU A 236 14.90 -27.17 70.74
C LEU A 236 15.87 -27.90 71.66
N SER A 237 17.18 -27.77 71.40
CA SER A 237 18.23 -28.34 72.25
C SER A 237 18.30 -27.68 73.64
N LEU A 238 18.07 -26.37 73.73
CA LEU A 238 18.08 -25.62 74.99
C LEU A 238 16.92 -26.00 75.91
N PHE A 239 15.72 -26.18 75.33
CA PHE A 239 14.51 -26.53 76.08
C PHE A 239 14.23 -28.05 76.12
N GLY A 240 15.08 -28.86 75.49
CA GLY A 240 14.97 -30.33 75.48
C GLY A 240 13.74 -30.86 74.74
N MET A 241 13.36 -30.24 73.63
CA MET A 241 12.19 -30.61 72.83
C MET A 241 12.58 -31.28 71.51
N ASP A 242 11.72 -32.17 71.02
CA ASP A 242 11.99 -32.97 69.82
C ASP A 242 11.52 -32.29 68.51
N SER A 243 10.59 -31.34 68.58
CA SER A 243 10.05 -30.68 67.39
C SER A 243 9.62 -29.22 67.61
N VAL A 244 9.66 -28.44 66.52
CA VAL A 244 9.13 -27.06 66.49
C VAL A 244 7.61 -27.03 66.75
N ALA A 245 6.88 -28.10 66.46
CA ALA A 245 5.45 -28.17 66.76
C ALA A 245 5.22 -28.16 68.28
N ASP A 246 5.95 -28.99 69.02
CA ASP A 246 5.84 -29.08 70.48
C ASP A 246 6.22 -27.75 71.16
N PHE A 247 7.23 -27.07 70.62
CA PHE A 247 7.64 -25.75 71.11
C PHE A 247 6.58 -24.66 70.87
N ARG A 248 5.89 -24.69 69.72
CA ARG A 248 4.83 -23.71 69.39
C ARG A 248 3.58 -23.87 70.25
N ASP A 249 3.31 -25.07 70.72
CA ASP A 249 2.20 -25.36 71.62
C ASP A 249 2.49 -24.94 73.08
N CYS A 250 3.73 -24.56 73.40
CA CYS A 250 4.10 -24.00 74.69
C CYS A 250 3.77 -22.50 74.79
N THR A 251 3.47 -22.04 76.00
CA THR A 251 3.26 -20.62 76.31
C THR A 251 4.48 -20.02 77.01
N ILE A 252 4.70 -18.72 76.85
CA ILE A 252 5.87 -18.00 77.42
C ILE A 252 6.05 -18.29 78.94
N PRO A 253 5.00 -18.28 79.78
CA PRO A 253 5.15 -18.59 81.21
C PRO A 253 5.57 -20.04 81.51
N GLN A 254 5.32 -20.99 80.61
CA GLN A 254 5.67 -22.41 80.80
C GLN A 254 7.17 -22.67 80.58
N LEU A 255 7.85 -21.82 79.82
CA LEU A 255 9.29 -21.96 79.52
C LEU A 255 10.18 -21.07 80.40
N GLY A 256 9.57 -20.11 81.11
CA GLY A 256 10.27 -19.22 82.04
C GLY A 256 10.55 -19.86 83.40
N SER A 257 11.52 -19.31 84.13
CA SER A 257 11.71 -19.63 85.55
C SER A 257 10.47 -19.19 86.36
N PRO A 258 9.97 -19.99 87.32
CA PRO A 258 8.85 -19.62 88.18
C PRO A 258 9.07 -18.30 88.94
N ILE A 259 10.33 -17.96 89.20
CA ILE A 259 10.77 -16.73 89.86
C ILE A 259 11.65 -15.96 88.87
N GLN A 260 11.23 -14.78 88.48
CA GLN A 260 11.99 -13.88 87.60
C GLN A 260 13.09 -13.17 88.39
N ALA A 261 14.06 -12.56 87.69
CA ALA A 261 15.24 -11.96 88.31
C ALA A 261 14.93 -10.77 89.24
N ASP A 262 13.73 -10.21 89.14
CA ASP A 262 13.16 -9.15 89.98
C ASP A 262 12.38 -9.69 91.20
N GLY A 263 12.27 -11.02 91.34
CA GLY A 263 11.55 -11.69 92.44
C GLY A 263 10.04 -11.84 92.22
N MET A 264 9.51 -11.43 91.06
CA MET A 264 8.10 -11.61 90.70
C MET A 264 7.85 -12.98 90.07
N THR A 265 6.63 -13.50 90.20
CA THR A 265 6.25 -14.79 89.60
C THR A 265 5.92 -14.65 88.12
N ALA A 266 6.33 -15.60 87.29
CA ALA A 266 6.10 -15.58 85.84
C ALA A 266 4.61 -15.66 85.40
N TYR A 267 3.67 -15.70 86.34
CA TYR A 267 2.23 -15.85 86.13
C TYR A 267 1.42 -14.56 86.37
N ASP A 268 2.07 -13.44 86.71
CA ASP A 268 1.45 -12.12 86.90
C ASP A 268 1.71 -11.17 85.73
#